data_AF-A0A4C1Z0Y5-F1
#
_entry.id   AF-A0A4C1Z0Y5-F1
#
_cell.length_a   1.000
_cell.length_b   1.000
_cell.length_c   1.000
_cell.angle_alpha   90.00
_cell.angle_beta   90.00
_cell.angle_gamma   90.00
#
_symmetry.space_group_name_H-M   'P 1'
#
loop_
_entity.id
_entity.type
_entity.pdbx_description
1 polymer ?
#
loop_
_entity_poly.entity_id
_entity_poly.type
_entity_poly.pdbx_seq_one_letter_code
_entity_poly.pdbx_strand_id
1 'polypeptide(L)'
;MVAMIMKELLCTYRNPIDVAYALNEYGGIYSSMTRVRSLRLERIRKRRRDTCPDYQQSTRPDVIVRITAKHKLHDSVSLAVVGITLHTVSCVYYRDDGEDATGRFIKMAVAASENKIKDYNVKMAIRNWEKTIMNVLAENWKQ
;
A
#
# COMPACT_ATOMS: atom_id res chain seq x y z
N MET A 1 17.34 1.70 16.90
CA MET A 1 17.65 1.93 15.48
C MET A 1 16.34 2.29 14.78
N VAL A 2 15.93 3.56 14.89
CA VAL A 2 14.76 4.09 14.17
C VAL A 2 15.23 4.19 12.73
N ALA A 3 14.66 3.37 11.84
CA ALA A 3 14.93 3.50 10.42
C ALA A 3 14.68 4.96 10.06
N MET A 4 15.76 5.67 9.73
CA MET A 4 15.71 6.88 8.93
C MET A 4 14.68 6.61 7.85
N ILE A 5 13.52 7.25 7.94
CA ILE A 5 12.55 7.29 6.86
C ILE A 5 13.31 8.05 5.77
N MET A 6 13.96 7.30 4.89
CA MET A 6 14.80 7.83 3.84
C MET A 6 14.02 8.90 3.12
N LYS A 7 14.63 10.08 2.98
CA LYS A 7 14.29 10.99 1.90
C LYS A 7 14.32 10.16 0.60
N GLU A 8 13.16 10.05 -0.04
CA GLU A 8 12.99 9.63 -1.44
C GLU A 8 13.19 8.15 -1.81
N LEU A 9 12.56 7.22 -1.09
CA LEU A 9 12.17 5.95 -1.72
C LEU A 9 10.90 6.18 -2.56
N LEU A 10 11.07 6.89 -3.68
CA LEU A 10 10.00 7.14 -4.66
C LEU A 10 9.66 5.87 -5.45
N CYS A 11 10.48 4.82 -5.38
CA CYS A 11 10.22 3.52 -6.01
C CYS A 11 10.10 2.40 -4.96
N THR A 12 9.06 1.57 -5.07
CA THR A 12 8.97 0.28 -4.36
C THR A 12 9.16 -0.90 -5.31
N TYR A 13 9.99 -1.85 -4.91
CA TYR A 13 10.27 -3.10 -5.64
C TYR A 13 9.44 -4.29 -5.14
N ARG A 14 8.82 -4.14 -3.97
CA ARG A 14 8.15 -5.23 -3.25
C ARG A 14 6.65 -5.17 -3.35
N ASN A 15 6.08 -3.99 -3.59
CA ASN A 15 4.66 -3.77 -3.43
C ASN A 15 4.00 -3.65 -4.81
N PRO A 16 2.84 -4.27 -5.03
CA PRO A 16 2.07 -4.14 -6.27
C PRO A 16 1.64 -2.69 -6.58
N ILE A 17 1.25 -2.41 -7.83
CA ILE A 17 0.99 -1.05 -8.32
C ILE A 17 -0.22 -0.39 -7.61
N ASP A 18 -1.27 -1.16 -7.30
CA ASP A 18 -2.41 -0.64 -6.54
C ASP A 18 -2.06 -0.22 -5.11
N VAL A 19 -1.00 -0.77 -4.51
CA VAL A 19 -0.50 -0.33 -3.20
C VAL A 19 0.15 1.04 -3.31
N ALA A 20 0.99 1.26 -4.32
CA ALA A 20 1.58 2.57 -4.57
C ALA A 20 0.48 3.61 -4.83
N TYR A 21 -0.55 3.24 -5.60
CA TYR A 21 -1.72 4.08 -5.83
C TYR A 21 -2.54 4.34 -4.55
N ALA A 22 -2.71 3.33 -3.68
CA ALA A 22 -3.42 3.49 -2.40
C ALA A 22 -2.74 4.52 -1.49
N LEU A 23 -1.43 4.69 -1.62
CA LEU A 23 -0.60 5.59 -0.84
C LEU A 23 -0.28 6.89 -1.57
N ASN A 24 -1.03 7.23 -2.62
CA ASN A 24 -0.72 8.38 -3.47
C ASN A 24 -0.67 9.73 -2.71
N GLU A 25 -1.40 9.83 -1.60
CA GLU A 25 -1.46 11.01 -0.73
C GLU A 25 -0.15 11.23 0.05
N TYR A 26 0.72 10.22 0.16
CA TYR A 26 1.89 10.21 1.05
C TYR A 26 3.25 10.37 0.37
N GLY A 27 3.29 10.61 -0.95
CA GLY A 27 4.50 11.14 -1.58
C GLY A 27 4.98 10.44 -2.83
N GLY A 28 4.16 10.45 -3.88
CA GLY A 28 4.65 10.23 -5.25
C GLY A 28 5.37 8.89 -5.49
N ILE A 29 5.04 7.88 -4.69
CA ILE A 29 5.64 6.55 -4.79
C ILE A 29 5.10 5.86 -6.04
N TYR A 30 5.97 5.20 -6.79
CA TYR A 30 5.62 4.27 -7.86
C TYR A 30 6.17 2.88 -7.55
N SER A 31 5.57 1.86 -8.16
CA SER A 31 5.99 0.47 -8.08
C SER A 31 6.72 0.05 -9.36
N SER A 32 7.79 -0.73 -9.22
CA SER A 32 8.43 -1.44 -10.33
C SER A 32 7.84 -2.84 -10.57
N MET A 33 6.89 -3.27 -9.75
CA MET A 33 6.14 -4.50 -10.01
C MET A 33 5.15 -4.32 -11.16
N THR A 34 4.82 -5.42 -11.82
CA THR A 34 3.82 -5.46 -12.90
C THR A 34 2.41 -5.78 -12.41
N ARG A 35 2.28 -6.29 -11.17
CA ARG A 35 0.97 -6.68 -10.61
C ARG A 35 0.15 -5.43 -10.29
N VAL A 36 -1.00 -5.31 -10.94
CA VAL A 36 -1.89 -4.15 -10.79
C VAL A 36 -2.84 -4.32 -9.61
N ARG A 37 -3.31 -5.55 -9.34
CA ARG A 37 -4.31 -5.83 -8.29
C ARG A 37 -3.76 -6.79 -7.26
N SER A 38 -3.73 -6.35 -6.02
CA SER A 38 -3.32 -7.10 -4.84
C SER A 38 -4.24 -6.86 -3.65
N LEU A 39 -4.92 -5.70 -3.61
CA LEU A 39 -5.80 -5.30 -2.52
C LEU A 39 -7.23 -5.80 -2.74
N ARG A 40 -7.81 -6.34 -1.68
CA ARG A 40 -9.23 -6.71 -1.62
C ARG A 40 -9.85 -6.21 -0.32
N LEU A 41 -11.10 -5.79 -0.40
CA LEU A 41 -11.91 -5.39 0.74
C LEU A 41 -13.08 -6.34 0.89
N GLU A 42 -13.19 -7.00 2.05
CA GLU A 42 -14.28 -7.92 2.36
C GLU A 42 -15.03 -7.50 3.63
N ARG A 43 -16.35 -7.63 3.61
CA ARG A 43 -17.19 -7.41 4.80
C ARG A 43 -17.21 -8.66 5.66
N ILE A 44 -17.02 -8.50 6.97
CA ILE A 44 -17.21 -9.59 7.93
C ILE A 44 -18.72 -9.89 7.98
N ARG A 45 -19.12 -11.06 7.46
CA ARG A 45 -20.48 -11.55 7.68
C ARG A 45 -20.60 -11.97 9.15
N LYS A 46 -21.25 -11.16 9.98
CA LYS A 46 -21.63 -11.51 11.36
C LYS A 46 -22.61 -12.70 11.35
N ARG A 47 -22.12 -13.92 11.17
CA ARG A 47 -22.85 -15.11 11.58
C ARG A 47 -22.16 -15.71 12.80
N ARG A 48 -22.80 -15.42 13.93
CA ARG A 48 -22.64 -15.96 15.29
C ARG A 48 -21.36 -15.52 16.02
N ARG A 49 -21.61 -14.81 17.12
CA ARG A 49 -20.72 -14.72 18.27
C ARG A 49 -20.39 -16.16 18.71
N ASP A 50 -19.19 -16.31 19.24
CA ASP A 50 -18.67 -17.49 19.93
C ASP A 50 -17.80 -18.37 19.04
N THR A 51 -16.52 -18.43 19.42
CA THR A 51 -15.37 -19.08 18.77
C THR A 51 -14.66 -18.24 17.71
N CYS A 52 -13.61 -17.53 18.13
CA CYS A 52 -12.48 -17.20 17.24
C CYS A 52 -11.92 -18.54 16.72
N PRO A 53 -11.97 -18.85 15.43
CA PRO A 53 -11.13 -19.93 14.92
C PRO A 53 -9.69 -19.42 15.02
N ASP A 54 -8.83 -20.20 15.66
CA ASP A 54 -7.39 -19.97 15.64
C ASP A 54 -6.95 -19.67 14.20
N TYR A 55 -6.38 -18.49 14.00
CA TYR A 55 -6.15 -17.92 12.67
C TYR A 55 -4.94 -18.61 12.02
N GLN A 56 -5.21 -19.69 11.29
CA GLN A 56 -4.19 -20.42 10.56
C GLN A 56 -3.63 -19.57 9.40
N GLN A 57 -2.31 -19.42 9.38
CA GLN A 57 -1.56 -18.94 8.22
C GLN A 57 -1.94 -19.79 7.01
N SER A 58 -2.46 -19.15 5.96
CA SER A 58 -2.84 -19.82 4.72
C SER A 58 -1.60 -20.43 4.08
N THR A 59 -1.64 -21.73 3.80
CA THR A 59 -0.63 -22.55 3.15
C THR A 59 -0.51 -22.25 1.65
N ARG A 60 -0.27 -20.99 1.31
CA ARG A 60 0.20 -20.56 -0.01
C ARG A 60 1.42 -19.66 0.23
N PRO A 61 2.42 -19.63 -0.66
CA PRO A 61 3.57 -18.72 -0.54
C PRO A 61 3.19 -17.21 -0.59
N ASP A 62 1.90 -16.90 -0.64
CA ASP A 62 1.33 -15.57 -0.66
C ASP A 62 1.16 -15.07 0.79
N VAL A 63 1.95 -14.09 1.22
CA VAL A 63 1.80 -13.46 2.53
C VAL A 63 0.49 -12.65 2.55
N ILE A 64 -0.60 -13.27 3.00
CA ILE A 64 -1.89 -12.62 3.26
C ILE A 64 -1.80 -11.94 4.63
N VAL A 65 -1.58 -10.63 4.64
CA VAL A 65 -1.66 -9.83 5.87
C VAL A 65 -3.14 -9.63 6.22
N ARG A 66 -3.64 -10.36 7.23
CA ARG A 66 -5.02 -10.25 7.72
C ARG A 66 -5.05 -9.31 8.93
N ILE A 67 -5.28 -8.02 8.70
CA ILE A 67 -5.36 -7.00 9.77
C ILE A 67 -6.76 -7.05 10.39
N THR A 68 -6.93 -7.76 11.50
CA THR A 68 -8.16 -7.70 12.30
C THR A 68 -8.05 -6.60 13.35
N ALA A 69 -8.75 -5.49 13.14
CA ALA A 69 -8.84 -4.41 14.12
C ALA A 69 -9.74 -4.82 15.30
N LYS A 70 -9.23 -5.66 16.21
CA LYS A 70 -9.91 -5.94 17.49
C LYS A 70 -9.51 -4.96 18.60
N HIS A 71 -8.47 -4.14 18.39
CA HIS A 71 -7.99 -3.14 19.34
C HIS A 71 -7.54 -1.88 18.57
N LYS A 72 -7.69 -0.71 19.23
CA LYS A 72 -7.61 0.68 18.73
C LYS A 72 -6.37 1.06 17.87
N LEU A 73 -6.25 0.52 16.66
CA LEU A 73 -5.23 0.93 15.67
C LEU A 73 -5.77 1.93 14.63
N HIS A 74 -6.93 2.53 14.91
CA HIS A 74 -7.87 3.00 13.90
C HIS A 74 -7.49 4.30 13.16
N ASP A 75 -6.66 5.14 13.78
CA ASP A 75 -6.38 6.49 13.24
C ASP A 75 -4.91 6.73 12.93
N SER A 76 -4.02 5.79 13.26
CA SER A 76 -2.60 5.93 12.93
C SER A 76 -2.36 5.58 11.47
N VAL A 77 -2.28 6.63 10.65
CA VAL A 77 -1.83 6.55 9.25
C VAL A 77 -0.55 5.74 9.11
N SER A 78 0.43 5.92 9.99
CA SER A 78 1.71 5.22 9.91
C SER A 78 1.56 3.70 10.03
N LEU A 79 0.67 3.22 10.91
CA LEU A 79 0.40 1.80 11.07
C LEU A 79 -0.40 1.24 9.88
N ALA A 80 -1.31 2.03 9.30
CA ALA A 80 -2.03 1.66 8.09
C ALA A 80 -1.08 1.52 6.89
N VAL A 81 -0.16 2.47 6.70
CA VAL A 81 0.87 2.42 5.67
C VAL A 81 1.74 1.18 5.84
N VAL A 82 2.22 0.90 7.05
CA VAL A 82 3.01 -0.31 7.33
C VAL A 82 2.20 -1.56 6.97
N GLY A 83 0.97 -1.70 7.47
CA GLY A 83 0.14 -2.88 7.21
C GLY A 83 -0.12 -3.16 5.72
N ILE A 84 -0.35 -2.11 4.93
CA ILE A 84 -0.59 -2.21 3.47
C ILE A 84 0.71 -2.44 2.69
N THR A 85 1.87 -2.05 3.22
CA THR A 85 3.15 -2.17 2.51
C THR A 85 3.89 -3.48 2.77
N LEU A 86 3.42 -4.29 3.74
CA LEU A 86 4.03 -5.58 4.05
C LEU A 86 3.76 -6.69 3.02
N HIS A 87 2.66 -6.63 2.25
CA HIS A 87 2.33 -7.71 1.32
C HIS A 87 3.02 -7.52 -0.03
N THR A 88 3.51 -8.64 -0.57
CA THR A 88 4.17 -8.68 -1.88
C THR A 88 3.27 -9.23 -2.98
N VAL A 89 2.20 -9.95 -2.61
CA VAL A 89 1.37 -10.71 -3.55
C VAL A 89 -0.10 -10.32 -3.44
N SER A 90 -0.73 -10.49 -2.28
CA SER A 90 -2.15 -10.18 -2.08
C SER A 90 -2.42 -9.80 -0.63
N CYS A 91 -3.34 -8.86 -0.41
CA CYS A 91 -3.82 -8.48 0.92
C CYS A 91 -5.34 -8.38 0.90
N VAL A 92 -5.97 -9.02 1.89
CA VAL A 92 -7.43 -9.00 2.07
C VAL A 92 -7.73 -8.35 3.40
N TYR A 93 -8.41 -7.20 3.34
CA TYR A 93 -8.80 -6.44 4.51
C TYR A 93 -10.25 -6.72 4.88
N TYR A 94 -10.47 -7.16 6.12
CA TYR A 94 -11.78 -7.57 6.64
C TYR A 94 -12.31 -6.52 7.61
N ARG A 95 -13.49 -5.95 7.32
CA ARG A 95 -14.09 -4.94 8.21
C ARG A 95 -15.60 -4.75 8.02
N ASP A 96 -16.24 -4.23 9.08
CA ASP A 96 -17.67 -3.91 9.08
C ASP A 96 -18.02 -2.65 8.24
N ASP A 97 -17.27 -1.55 8.35
CA ASP A 97 -17.58 -0.23 7.74
C ASP A 97 -16.53 0.34 6.75
N GLY A 98 -15.25 0.01 6.92
CA GLY A 98 -14.14 0.54 6.12
C GLY A 98 -13.87 2.04 6.29
N GLU A 99 -14.20 2.62 7.44
CA GLU A 99 -14.05 4.07 7.68
C GLU A 99 -12.68 4.48 8.26
N ASP A 100 -11.85 3.53 8.71
CA ASP A 100 -10.50 3.83 9.17
C ASP A 100 -9.56 4.27 8.04
N ALA A 101 -8.40 4.81 8.42
CA ALA A 101 -7.35 5.21 7.48
C ALA A 101 -7.00 4.08 6.49
N THR A 102 -6.82 2.86 6.98
CA THR A 102 -6.53 1.68 6.15
C THR A 102 -7.64 1.38 5.15
N GLY A 103 -8.89 1.36 5.61
CA GLY A 103 -10.06 1.13 4.78
C GLY A 103 -10.22 2.19 3.69
N ARG A 104 -9.92 3.46 3.98
CA ARG A 104 -9.94 4.54 2.98
C ARG A 104 -8.93 4.31 1.86
N PHE A 105 -7.68 3.98 2.18
CA PHE A 105 -6.66 3.69 1.15
C PHE A 105 -7.03 2.50 0.28
N ILE A 106 -7.51 1.42 0.90
CA ILE A 106 -7.90 0.20 0.20
C ILE A 106 -9.13 0.47 -0.68
N LYS A 107 -10.16 1.16 -0.18
CA LYS A 107 -11.34 1.55 -0.96
C LYS A 107 -10.96 2.37 -2.19
N MET A 108 -10.07 3.35 -2.02
CA MET A 108 -9.60 4.20 -3.11
C MET A 108 -8.92 3.39 -4.22
N ALA A 109 -8.01 2.48 -3.86
CA ALA A 109 -7.32 1.64 -4.82
C ALA A 109 -8.23 0.60 -5.49
N VAL A 110 -9.14 -0.02 -4.72
CA VAL A 110 -10.11 -0.99 -5.24
C VAL A 110 -11.09 -0.32 -6.21
N ALA A 111 -11.55 0.90 -5.92
CA ALA A 111 -12.49 1.64 -6.77
C ALA A 111 -11.86 2.21 -8.05
N ALA A 112 -10.54 2.46 -8.07
CA ALA A 112 -9.85 2.94 -9.26
C ALA A 112 -9.83 1.89 -10.38
N SER A 113 -9.92 2.31 -11.64
CA SER A 113 -9.73 1.40 -12.78
C SER A 113 -8.26 0.99 -12.92
N GLU A 114 -7.99 -0.15 -13.54
CA GLU A 114 -6.61 -0.58 -13.78
C GLU A 114 -5.81 0.43 -14.60
N ASN A 115 -6.45 1.04 -15.62
CA ASN A 115 -5.81 2.08 -16.43
C ASN A 115 -5.43 3.30 -15.59
N LYS A 116 -6.30 3.72 -14.66
CA LYS A 116 -5.99 4.83 -13.74
C LYS A 116 -4.81 4.50 -12.82
N ILE A 117 -4.74 3.27 -12.33
CA ILE A 117 -3.65 2.79 -11.46
C ILE A 117 -2.32 2.73 -12.24
N LYS A 118 -2.34 2.20 -13.47
CA LYS A 118 -1.17 2.15 -14.35
C LYS A 118 -0.68 3.54 -14.75
N ASP A 119 -1.59 4.43 -15.16
CA ASP A 119 -1.28 5.81 -15.54
C ASP A 119 -0.61 6.58 -14.39
N TYR A 120 -1.17 6.48 -13.18
CA TYR A 120 -0.55 7.04 -11.98
C TYR A 120 0.90 6.56 -11.81
N ASN A 121 1.12 5.25 -11.95
CA ASN A 121 2.44 4.66 -11.77
C ASN A 121 3.46 5.19 -12.77
N VAL A 122 3.09 5.24 -14.05
CA VAL A 122 3.95 5.79 -15.12
C VAL A 122 4.23 7.26 -14.87
N LYS A 123 3.20 8.04 -14.51
CA LYS A 123 3.33 9.46 -14.22
C LYS A 123 4.28 9.74 -13.05
N MET A 124 4.22 8.93 -11.99
CA MET A 124 5.13 9.07 -10.86
C MET A 124 6.55 8.64 -11.21
N ALA A 125 6.72 7.59 -12.01
CA ALA A 125 8.04 7.15 -12.50
C ALA A 125 8.74 8.25 -13.33
N ILE A 126 8.01 8.90 -14.26
CA ILE A 126 8.54 9.99 -15.08
C ILE A 126 8.96 11.17 -14.19
N ARG A 127 8.08 11.62 -13.28
CA ARG A 127 8.38 12.71 -12.35
C ARG A 127 9.61 12.44 -11.49
N ASN A 128 9.75 11.20 -11.01
CA ASN A 128 10.93 10.79 -10.24
C ASN A 128 12.20 10.89 -11.09
N TRP A 129 12.14 10.40 -12.33
CA TRP A 129 13.27 10.46 -13.26
C TRP A 129 13.69 11.90 -13.58
N GLU A 130 12.73 12.79 -13.86
CA GLU A 130 12.98 14.23 -14.06
C GLU A 130 13.67 14.86 -12.84
N LYS A 131 13.19 14.52 -11.63
CA LYS A 131 13.79 15.01 -10.38
C LYS A 131 15.23 14.56 -10.23
N THR A 132 15.52 13.29 -10.53
CA THR A 132 16.90 12.75 -10.48
C THR A 132 17.82 13.50 -11.44
N ILE A 133 17.38 13.77 -12.67
CA ILE A 133 18.17 14.52 -13.66
C ILE A 133 18.48 15.93 -13.15
N MET A 134 17.45 16.64 -12.63
CA MET A 134 17.63 18.00 -12.13
C MET A 134 18.62 18.06 -10.96
N ASN A 135 18.61 17.07 -10.07
CA ASN A 135 19.56 16.98 -8.97
C ASN A 135 21.01 16.81 -9.47
N VAL A 136 21.23 15.89 -10.42
CA VAL A 136 22.57 15.66 -11.01
C VAL A 136 23.09 16.92 -11.72
N LEU A 137 22.24 17.61 -12.48
CA LEU A 137 22.63 18.87 -13.12
C LEU A 137 22.98 19.96 -12.10
N ALA A 138 22.21 20.07 -11.02
CA ALA A 138 22.46 21.04 -9.95
C ALA A 138 23.74 20.75 -9.15
N GLU A 139 24.13 19.48 -9.01
CA GLU A 139 25.40 19.08 -8.38
C GLU A 139 26.60 19.39 -9.29
N ASN A 140 26.49 19.08 -10.59
CA ASN A 140 27.55 19.33 -11.57
C ASN A 140 27.79 20.82 -11.83
N TRP A 141 26.78 21.68 -11.65
CA TRP A 141 26.92 23.14 -11.83
C TRP A 141 27.64 23.83 -10.67
N LYS A 142 27.85 23.15 -9.53
CA LYS A 142 28.56 23.70 -8.37
C LYS A 142 30.07 23.48 -8.40
N GLN A 143 30.58 22.81 -9.44
CA GLN A 143 32.01 22.61 -9.70
C GLN A 143 32.54 23.69 -10.65
#